data_AF-A0AAJ2H557-F1
#
_entry.id   AF-A0AAJ2H557-F1
#
_cell.length_a   1.000
_cell.length_b   1.000
_cell.length_c   1.000
_cell.angle_alpha   90.00
_cell.angle_beta   90.00
_cell.angle_gamma   90.00
#
_symmetry.space_group_name_H-M   'P 1'
#
loop_
_entity.id
_entity.type
_entity.pdbx_description
1 polymer ?
#
loop_
_entity_poly.entity_id
_entity_poly.type
_entity_poly.pdbx_seq_one_letter_code
_entity_poly.pdbx_strand_id
1 'polypeptide(L)'
;ITTICDQEITKYNHAPTIELNLDPTKQHILVVDQTRGDLSIEAGGATEHSFEVMLNTALKNHPEAIIWVKTHPEVSAQYKQGHFSSSTTIERVNYITAPCN
;
A
#
# COMPACT_ATOMS: atom_id res chain seq x y z
N ILE A 1 17.88 8.17 -13.01
CA ILE A 1 16.57 7.51 -12.80
C ILE A 1 16.49 6.20 -13.57
N THR A 2 16.93 6.13 -14.84
CA THR A 2 17.01 4.90 -15.62
C THR A 2 17.65 3.73 -14.86
N THR A 3 18.84 3.90 -14.29
CA THR A 3 19.50 2.84 -13.49
C THR A 3 18.68 2.35 -12.29
N ILE A 4 17.88 3.21 -11.65
CA ILE A 4 17.06 2.81 -10.50
C ILE A 4 15.89 1.94 -10.97
N CYS A 5 15.23 2.32 -12.07
CA CYS A 5 14.12 1.58 -12.65
C CYS A 5 14.59 0.27 -13.30
N ASP A 6 15.67 0.31 -14.09
CA ASP A 6 16.20 -0.84 -14.83
C ASP A 6 16.77 -1.93 -13.90
N GLN A 7 17.10 -1.57 -12.66
CA GLN A 7 17.62 -2.49 -11.64
C GLN A 7 16.62 -2.70 -10.49
N GLU A 8 15.40 -2.16 -10.60
CA GLU A 8 14.33 -2.28 -9.59
C GLU A 8 14.78 -1.88 -8.17
N ILE A 9 15.66 -0.88 -8.07
CA ILE A 9 16.23 -0.46 -6.78
C ILE A 9 15.23 0.42 -6.03
N THR A 10 14.97 0.08 -4.77
CA THR A 10 14.14 0.88 -3.85
C THR A 10 14.91 1.24 -2.58
N LYS A 11 14.24 1.84 -1.58
CA LYS A 11 14.81 2.10 -0.26
C LYS A 11 15.26 0.81 0.44
N TYR A 12 14.55 -0.30 0.24
CA TYR A 12 14.88 -1.63 0.77
C TYR A 12 14.91 -2.63 -0.38
N ASN A 13 15.97 -3.42 -0.51
CA ASN A 13 16.18 -4.29 -1.68
C ASN A 13 16.25 -5.78 -1.32
N HIS A 14 15.76 -6.15 -0.12
CA HIS A 14 15.92 -7.50 0.43
C HIS A 14 14.67 -8.39 0.27
N ALA A 15 13.49 -7.79 0.10
CA ALA A 15 12.26 -8.57 -0.03
C ALA A 15 12.13 -9.12 -1.46
N PRO A 16 11.40 -10.22 -1.67
CA PRO A 16 11.20 -10.77 -3.01
C PRO A 16 10.24 -9.89 -3.82
N THR A 17 10.37 -9.94 -5.14
CA THR A 17 9.30 -9.52 -6.06
C THR A 17 8.17 -10.55 -6.00
N ILE A 18 6.92 -10.09 -5.99
CA ILE A 18 5.75 -10.96 -6.01
C ILE A 18 4.98 -10.79 -7.31
N GLU A 19 4.37 -11.87 -7.78
CA GLU A 19 3.39 -11.81 -8.85
C GLU A 19 2.00 -11.61 -8.25
N LEU A 20 1.32 -10.55 -8.71
CA LEU A 20 -0.08 -10.34 -8.42
C LEU A 20 -0.91 -10.92 -9.55
N ASN A 21 -1.94 -11.70 -9.21
CA ASN A 21 -2.92 -12.15 -10.19
C ASN A 21 -3.87 -10.99 -10.51
N LEU A 22 -3.51 -10.19 -11.53
CA LEU A 22 -4.27 -9.04 -11.97
C LEU A 22 -5.30 -9.48 -13.01
N ASP A 23 -6.55 -9.04 -12.85
CA ASP A 23 -7.59 -9.22 -13.86
C ASP A 23 -7.37 -8.16 -14.96
N PRO A 24 -7.00 -8.57 -16.20
CA PRO A 24 -6.70 -7.61 -17.26
C PRO A 24 -7.93 -6.81 -17.72
N THR A 25 -9.14 -7.24 -17.35
CA THR A 25 -10.39 -6.55 -17.68
C THR A 25 -10.77 -5.48 -16.66
N LYS A 26 -10.06 -5.41 -15.53
CA LYS A 26 -10.34 -4.49 -14.43
C LYS A 26 -9.22 -3.47 -14.26
N GLN A 27 -9.60 -2.28 -13.81
CA GLN A 27 -8.63 -1.31 -13.34
C GLN A 27 -8.09 -1.74 -11.98
N HIS A 28 -6.78 -1.62 -11.78
CA HIS A 28 -6.11 -1.88 -10.51
C HIS A 28 -5.54 -0.58 -9.93
N ILE A 29 -5.74 -0.37 -8.63
CA ILE A 29 -5.27 0.81 -7.91
C ILE A 29 -4.48 0.36 -6.70
N LEU A 30 -3.26 0.87 -6.56
CA LEU A 30 -2.42 0.63 -5.40
C LEU A 30 -2.58 1.77 -4.40
N VAL A 31 -2.95 1.42 -3.17
CA VAL A 31 -2.94 2.30 -2.00
C VAL A 31 -1.80 1.84 -1.10
N VAL A 32 -0.85 2.73 -0.82
CA VAL A 32 0.35 2.40 -0.05
C VAL A 32 0.15 2.81 1.40
N ASP A 33 0.34 1.88 2.32
CA ASP A 33 0.33 2.14 3.76
C ASP A 33 1.67 2.72 4.22
N GLN A 34 1.67 3.33 5.40
CA GLN A 34 2.86 3.83 6.06
C GLN A 34 2.86 3.45 7.54
N THR A 35 4.00 3.61 8.20
CA THR A 35 4.11 3.32 9.62
C THR A 35 3.43 4.41 10.44
N ARG A 36 2.60 4.03 11.42
CA ARG A 36 2.00 4.97 12.37
C ARG A 36 3.09 5.78 13.08
N GLY A 37 2.86 7.08 13.22
CA GLY A 37 3.80 8.01 13.84
C GLY A 37 5.04 8.32 12.99
N ASP A 38 5.04 8.00 11.70
CA ASP A 38 6.11 8.48 10.80
C ASP A 38 6.11 10.02 10.76
N LEU A 39 7.27 10.63 10.99
CA LEU A 39 7.45 12.07 10.98
C LEU A 39 7.05 12.69 9.63
N SER A 40 7.18 11.96 8.52
CA SER A 40 6.78 12.50 7.22
C SER A 40 5.27 12.70 7.10
N ILE A 41 4.46 11.98 7.89
CA ILE A 41 3.01 12.13 7.92
C ILE A 41 2.65 13.45 8.59
N GLU A 42 3.17 13.67 9.81
CA GLU A 42 2.91 14.89 10.58
C GLU A 42 3.51 16.12 9.90
N ALA A 43 4.78 16.05 9.47
CA ALA A 43 5.45 17.13 8.76
C ALA A 43 4.82 17.44 7.40
N GLY A 44 4.13 16.45 6.80
CA GLY A 44 3.35 16.60 5.58
C GLY A 44 1.93 17.13 5.78
N GLY A 45 1.51 17.37 7.03
CA GLY A 45 0.15 17.83 7.36
C GLY A 45 -0.93 16.75 7.23
N ALA A 46 -0.53 15.47 7.17
CA ALA A 46 -1.43 14.33 7.17
C ALA A 46 -1.65 13.79 8.58
N THR A 47 -2.71 12.99 8.75
CA THR A 47 -3.10 12.35 10.00
C THR A 47 -3.50 10.91 9.75
N GLU A 48 -3.80 10.14 10.79
CA GLU A 48 -4.38 8.79 10.63
C GLU A 48 -5.66 8.82 9.76
N HIS A 49 -6.49 9.85 9.92
CA HIS A 49 -7.70 10.04 9.12
C HIS A 49 -7.41 10.25 7.62
N SER A 50 -6.24 10.79 7.26
CA SER A 50 -5.84 10.96 5.86
C SER A 50 -5.75 9.63 5.12
N PHE A 51 -5.35 8.54 5.80
CA PHE A 51 -5.29 7.19 5.21
C PHE A 51 -6.69 6.61 4.97
N GLU A 52 -7.62 6.83 5.90
CA GLU A 52 -9.03 6.45 5.71
C GLU A 52 -9.65 7.20 4.53
N VAL A 53 -9.41 8.51 4.44
CA VAL A 53 -9.87 9.34 3.33
C VAL A 53 -9.27 8.84 2.02
N MET A 54 -7.97 8.53 1.97
CA MET A 54 -7.29 8.00 0.78
C MET A 54 -7.95 6.71 0.26
N LEU A 55 -8.19 5.73 1.13
CA LEU A 55 -8.85 4.48 0.74
C LEU A 55 -10.30 4.70 0.30
N ASN A 56 -11.05 5.51 1.04
CA ASN A 56 -12.44 5.83 0.70
C ASN A 56 -12.55 6.60 -0.62
N THR A 57 -11.63 7.51 -0.90
CA THR A 57 -11.56 8.24 -2.17
C THR A 57 -11.26 7.29 -3.32
N ALA A 58 -10.32 6.35 -3.16
CA ALA A 58 -10.04 5.34 -4.18
C ALA A 58 -11.29 4.49 -4.48
N LEU A 59 -11.98 4.01 -3.44
CA LEU A 59 -13.21 3.22 -3.58
C LEU A 59 -14.36 4.00 -4.24
N LYS A 60 -14.53 5.28 -3.88
CA LYS A 60 -15.60 6.15 -4.39
C LYS A 60 -15.36 6.56 -5.84
N ASN A 61 -14.14 6.95 -6.19
CA ASN A 61 -13.83 7.47 -7.52
C ASN A 61 -13.67 6.36 -8.55
N HIS A 62 -13.38 5.13 -8.10
CA HIS A 62 -13.17 3.97 -8.97
C HIS A 62 -14.07 2.79 -8.52
N PRO A 63 -15.40 2.90 -8.76
CA PRO A 63 -16.37 1.93 -8.26
C PRO A 63 -16.19 0.52 -8.84
N GLU A 64 -15.55 0.40 -10.01
CA GLU A 64 -15.31 -0.89 -10.68
C GLU A 64 -13.87 -1.42 -10.53
N ALA A 65 -12.99 -0.64 -9.91
CA ALA A 65 -11.59 -1.04 -9.75
C ALA A 65 -11.39 -2.04 -8.60
N ILE A 66 -10.33 -2.83 -8.72
CA ILE A 66 -9.76 -3.64 -7.66
C ILE A 66 -8.71 -2.79 -6.93
N ILE A 67 -8.86 -2.63 -5.62
CA ILE A 67 -7.94 -1.87 -4.79
C ILE A 67 -6.95 -2.83 -4.12
N TRP A 68 -5.67 -2.55 -4.24
CA TRP A 68 -4.59 -3.24 -3.54
C TRP A 68 -4.06 -2.32 -2.44
N VAL A 69 -4.13 -2.75 -1.18
CA VAL A 69 -3.51 -2.04 -0.07
C VAL A 69 -2.19 -2.72 0.27
N LYS A 70 -1.08 -2.01 0.05
CA LYS A 70 0.26 -2.53 0.34
C LYS A 70 0.73 -2.09 1.72
N THR A 71 0.94 -3.06 2.62
CA THR A 71 1.49 -2.81 3.95
C THR A 71 2.96 -2.39 3.87
N HIS A 72 3.35 -1.43 4.72
CA HIS A 72 4.73 -0.98 4.80
C HIS A 72 5.69 -2.11 5.24
N PRO A 73 6.90 -2.26 4.66
CA PRO A 73 7.81 -3.36 4.98
C PRO A 73 8.14 -3.52 6.48
N GLU A 74 8.34 -2.41 7.20
CA GLU A 74 8.60 -2.45 8.66
C GLU A 74 7.38 -2.93 9.48
N VAL A 75 6.17 -2.81 8.94
CA VAL A 75 4.94 -3.34 9.55
C VAL A 75 4.80 -4.82 9.23
N SER A 76 5.06 -5.22 7.98
CA SER A 76 5.12 -6.64 7.58
C SER A 76 6.15 -7.43 8.39
N ALA A 77 7.27 -6.79 8.78
CA ALA A 77 8.29 -7.36 9.63
C ALA A 77 7.98 -7.25 11.15
N GLN A 78 6.77 -6.81 11.53
CA GLN A 78 6.29 -6.67 12.91
C GLN A 78 7.09 -5.69 13.80
N TYR A 79 7.90 -4.81 13.21
CA TYR A 79 8.64 -3.79 13.96
C TYR A 79 7.78 -2.56 14.28
N LYS A 80 6.71 -2.33 13.50
CA LYS A 80 5.83 -1.17 13.60
C LYS A 80 4.37 -1.53 13.31
N GLN A 81 3.46 -0.58 13.57
CA GLN A 81 2.05 -0.67 13.21
C GLN A 81 1.76 0.19 11.97
N GLY A 82 0.86 -0.28 11.09
CA GLY A 82 0.39 0.43 9.90
C GLY A 82 -0.96 1.12 10.13
N HIS A 83 -1.41 1.96 9.19
CA HIS A 83 -2.70 2.64 9.32
C HIS A 83 -3.89 1.75 8.92
N PHE A 84 -3.69 0.78 8.02
CA PHE A 84 -4.75 -0.13 7.61
C PHE A 84 -4.73 -1.44 8.41
N SER A 85 -5.90 -1.88 8.89
CA SER A 85 -6.09 -3.20 9.50
C SER A 85 -6.81 -4.12 8.52
N SER A 86 -6.27 -5.31 8.29
CA SER A 86 -6.90 -6.35 7.46
C SER A 86 -8.16 -6.97 8.10
N SER A 87 -8.56 -6.53 9.30
CA SER A 87 -9.75 -7.02 10.00
C SER A 87 -11.06 -6.63 9.31
N THR A 88 -11.06 -5.61 8.47
CA THR A 88 -12.24 -5.16 7.73
C THR A 88 -12.16 -5.67 6.29
N THR A 89 -12.94 -6.71 6.00
CA THR A 89 -13.06 -7.27 4.65
C THR A 89 -14.00 -6.41 3.81
N ILE A 90 -13.44 -5.62 2.92
CA ILE A 90 -14.18 -4.97 1.82
C ILE A 90 -13.92 -5.85 0.58
N GLU A 91 -14.98 -6.33 -0.07
CA GLU A 91 -14.90 -7.34 -1.15
C GLU A 91 -13.88 -7.00 -2.26
N ARG A 92 -13.75 -5.72 -2.61
CA ARG A 92 -12.86 -5.24 -3.69
C ARG A 92 -11.50 -4.74 -3.20
N VAL A 93 -11.16 -4.95 -1.94
CA VAL A 93 -9.88 -4.52 -1.34
C VAL A 93 -9.06 -5.74 -0.98
N ASN A 94 -7.91 -5.87 -1.65
CA ASN A 94 -6.94 -6.93 -1.41
C ASN A 94 -5.73 -6.37 -0.65
N TYR A 95 -5.32 -7.04 0.41
CA TYR A 95 -4.18 -6.61 1.23
C TYR A 95 -2.92 -7.40 0.89
N ILE A 96 -1.83 -6.70 0.59
CA ILE A 96 -0.50 -7.27 0.41
C ILE A 96 0.27 -7.05 1.72
N THR A 97 0.17 -8.04 2.63
CA THR A 97 0.74 -7.96 3.98
C THR A 97 2.09 -8.64 4.11
N ALA A 98 2.40 -9.60 3.23
CA ALA A 98 3.71 -10.24 3.18
C ALA A 98 4.80 -9.24 2.73
N PRO A 99 6.05 -9.40 3.21
CA PRO A 99 7.16 -8.62 2.68
C PRO A 99 7.33 -8.83 1.18
N CYS A 100 7.32 -7.75 0.41
CA CYS A 100 7.68 -7.74 -1.00
C CYS A 100 8.24 -6.35 -1.38
N ASN A 101 9.04 -6.32 -2.45
CA ASN A 101 9.44 -5.09 -3.13
C ASN A 101 8.39 -4.69 -4.18
#